data_AF-A0A852K706-F1
#
_entry.id   AF-A0A852K706-F1
#
_cell.length_a   1.000
_cell.length_b   1.000
_cell.length_c   1.000
_cell.angle_alpha   90.00
_cell.angle_beta   90.00
_cell.angle_gamma   90.00
#
_symmetry.space_group_name_H-M   'P 1'
#
loop_
_entity.id
_entity.type
_entity.pdbx_description
1 polymer ?
#
loop_
_entity_poly.entity_id
_entity_poly.type
_entity_poly.pdbx_seq_one_letter_code
_entity_poly.pdbx_strand_id
1 'polypeptide(L)' 'VSRCCQTHDNCYSEAMKMESCKFLLDNPYTKLYHYSCSNGQITCSSKNNECAAFICNCDRTAAMCFAKTPYNPEH' A
#
# COMPACT_ATOMS: atom_id res chain seq x y z
N VAL A 1 -15.00 3.80 10.03
CA VAL A 1 -13.85 3.28 9.23
C VAL A 1 -14.16 3.47 7.76
N SER A 2 -13.34 4.23 7.04
CA SER A 2 -13.50 4.44 5.59
C SER A 2 -13.28 3.12 4.83
N ARG A 3 -14.05 2.88 3.75
CA ARG A 3 -13.91 1.71 2.87
C ARG A 3 -12.50 1.58 2.29
N CYS A 4 -11.80 2.70 2.12
CA CYS A 4 -10.40 2.74 1.69
C CYS A 4 -9.47 2.06 2.71
N CYS A 5 -9.63 2.35 4.00
CA CYS A 5 -8.86 1.73 5.08
C CYS A 5 -9.11 0.22 5.14
N GLN A 6 -10.38 -0.20 5.12
CA GLN A 6 -10.70 -1.64 5.15
C GLN A 6 -10.06 -2.40 3.98
N THR A 7 -10.04 -1.78 2.79
CA THR A 7 -9.40 -2.38 1.61
C THR A 7 -7.88 -2.44 1.77
N HIS A 8 -7.28 -1.40 2.36
CA HIS A 8 -5.86 -1.35 2.68
C HIS A 8 -5.45 -2.41 3.71
N ASP A 9 -6.21 -2.55 4.80
CA ASP A 9 -6.00 -3.55 5.86
C ASP A 9 -6.08 -4.97 5.30
N ASN A 10 -7.07 -5.23 4.44
CA ASN A 10 -7.19 -6.51 3.73
C ASN A 10 -5.99 -6.75 2.81
N CYS A 11 -5.51 -5.73 2.11
CA CYS A 11 -4.33 -5.83 1.25
C CYS A 11 -3.07 -6.17 2.07
N TYR A 12 -2.88 -5.54 3.22
CA TYR A 12 -1.78 -5.85 4.14
C TYR A 12 -1.89 -7.27 4.72
N SER A 13 -3.12 -7.72 5.01
CA SER A 13 -3.36 -9.10 5.46
C SER A 13 -2.97 -10.13 4.39
N GLU A 14 -3.17 -9.82 3.11
CA GLU A 14 -2.68 -10.67 2.01
C GLU A 14 -1.16 -10.60 1.87
N ALA A 15 -0.56 -9.41 1.99
CA ALA A 15 0.90 -9.25 1.98
C ALA A 15 1.57 -10.13 3.04
N MET A 16 1.01 -10.21 4.25
CA MET A 16 1.52 -11.06 5.34
C MET A 16 1.46 -12.56 5.04
N LYS A 17 0.63 -13.00 4.07
CA LYS A 17 0.52 -14.41 3.67
C LYS A 17 1.45 -14.77 2.51
N MET A 18 1.98 -13.77 1.79
CA MET A 18 2.85 -14.00 0.62
C MET A 18 4.19 -14.61 1.03
N GLU A 19 4.60 -15.69 0.37
CA GLU A 19 5.93 -16.31 0.57
C GLU A 19 7.07 -15.29 0.39
N SER A 20 6.91 -14.39 -0.59
CA SER A 20 7.87 -13.31 -0.88
C SER A 20 7.98 -12.27 0.24
N CYS A 21 7.07 -12.27 1.22
CA CYS A 21 7.00 -11.35 2.37
C CYS A 21 7.25 -12.03 3.73
N LYS A 22 7.85 -13.23 3.78
CA LYS A 22 8.00 -13.99 5.06
C LYS A 22 9.28 -13.72 5.86
N PHE A 23 10.23 -12.95 5.35
CA PHE A 23 11.47 -12.66 6.08
C PHE A 23 11.26 -11.65 7.22
N LEU A 24 12.10 -11.71 8.26
CA LEU A 24 11.91 -11.01 9.54
C LEU A 24 11.65 -9.48 9.45
N LEU A 25 12.10 -8.82 8.38
CA LEU A 25 11.89 -7.38 8.13
C LEU A 25 10.96 -7.10 6.92
N ASP A 26 10.44 -8.15 6.30
CA ASP A 26 9.63 -8.12 5.08
C ASP A 26 8.12 -8.13 5.38
N ASN A 27 7.70 -7.46 6.46
CA ASN A 27 6.29 -7.24 6.74
C ASN A 27 5.81 -5.90 6.12
N PRO A 28 4.51 -5.73 5.86
CA PRO A 28 3.99 -4.55 5.16
C PRO A 28 4.13 -3.23 5.94
N TYR A 29 4.50 -3.28 7.23
CA TYR A 29 4.75 -2.10 8.05
C TYR A 29 6.22 -1.65 8.03
N THR A 30 7.17 -2.54 7.75
CA THR A 30 8.62 -2.24 7.79
C THR A 30 9.32 -2.39 6.44
N LYS A 31 8.68 -3.01 5.45
CA LYS A 31 9.26 -3.20 4.12
C LYS A 31 9.39 -1.84 3.42
N LEU A 32 10.63 -1.47 3.07
CA LEU A 32 10.88 -0.34 2.18
C LEU A 32 10.61 -0.73 0.73
N TYR A 33 9.96 0.19 0.01
CA TYR A 33 9.69 0.06 -1.42
C TYR A 33 9.98 1.39 -2.14
N HIS A 34 10.24 1.29 -3.43
CA HIS A 34 10.51 2.43 -4.30
C HIS A 34 9.26 2.87 -5.04
N TYR A 35 8.93 4.15 -4.94
CA TYR A 35 7.84 4.78 -5.68
C TYR A 35 8.27 6.15 -6.21
N SER A 36 7.51 6.67 -7.17
CA SER A 36 7.56 8.07 -7.57
C SER A 36 6.15 8.67 -7.54
N CYS A 37 6.08 9.98 -7.37
CA CYS A 37 4.84 10.74 -7.45
C CYS A 37 5.05 11.91 -8.41
N SER A 38 4.19 12.02 -9.42
CA SER A 38 4.18 13.13 -10.36
C SER A 38 2.74 13.55 -10.61
N ASN A 39 2.42 14.84 -10.40
CA ASN A 39 1.07 15.39 -10.59
C ASN A 39 -0.03 14.59 -9.86
N GLY A 40 0.23 14.15 -8.63
CA GLY A 40 -0.70 13.36 -7.83
C GLY A 40 -0.87 11.90 -8.31
N GLN A 41 -0.13 11.48 -9.33
CA GLN A 41 -0.10 10.10 -9.80
C GLN A 41 1.09 9.36 -9.18
N ILE A 42 0.79 8.32 -8.41
CA ILE A 42 1.78 7.45 -7.78
C ILE A 42 2.10 6.29 -8.73
N THR A 43 3.39 6.00 -8.89
CA THR A 43 3.91 4.87 -9.67
C THR A 43 4.85 4.04 -8.80
N CYS A 44 4.57 2.74 -8.68
CA CYS A 44 5.45 1.78 -8.03
C CYS A 44 6.59 1.39 -8.97
N SER A 45 7.84 1.49 -8.51
CA SER A 45 9.01 1.24 -9.35
C SER A 45 9.14 -0.24 -9.73
N SER A 46 9.60 -0.52 -10.95
CA SER A 46 10.00 -1.86 -11.39
C SER A 46 11.25 -2.39 -10.68
N LYS A 47 11.96 -1.54 -9.92
CA LYS A 47 13.09 -1.96 -9.06
C LYS A 47 12.64 -2.73 -7.81
N ASN A 48 11.35 -2.71 -7.49
CA ASN A 48 10.82 -3.41 -6.34
C ASN A 48 10.84 -4.93 -6.57
N ASN A 49 11.26 -5.67 -5.56
CA ASN A 49 11.00 -7.10 -5.51
C ASN A 49 9.49 -7.35 -5.31
N GLU A 50 9.06 -8.60 -5.43
CA GLU A 50 7.64 -8.96 -5.42
C GLU A 50 6.89 -8.41 -4.19
N CYS A 51 7.44 -8.61 -2.98
CA CYS A 51 6.84 -8.11 -1.75
C CYS A 51 6.75 -6.57 -1.71
N ALA A 52 7.85 -5.89 -2.02
CA ALA A 52 7.89 -4.43 -2.07
C ALA A 52 6.92 -3.86 -3.12
N ALA A 53 6.78 -4.53 -4.26
CA ALA A 53 5.86 -4.12 -5.31
C ALA A 53 4.40 -4.31 -4.89
N PHE A 54 4.09 -5.41 -4.21
CA PHE A 54 2.75 -5.67 -3.69
C PHE A 54 2.34 -4.62 -2.66
N ILE A 55 3.18 -4.39 -1.65
CA ILE A 55 2.92 -3.41 -0.59
C ILE A 55 2.80 -1.99 -1.16
N CYS A 56 3.69 -1.61 -2.07
CA CYS A 56 3.59 -0.31 -2.76
C CYS A 56 2.23 -0.15 -3.48
N ASN A 57 1.69 -1.22 -4.08
CA ASN A 57 0.39 -1.16 -4.74
C ASN A 57 -0.78 -1.11 -3.76
N CYS A 58 -0.68 -1.72 -2.57
CA CYS A 58 -1.65 -1.50 -1.49
C CYS A 58 -1.72 -0.01 -1.13
N ASP A 59 -0.57 0.61 -0.88
CA ASP A 59 -0.49 2.01 -0.44
C ASP A 59 -0.88 2.99 -1.53
N ARG A 60 -0.44 2.75 -2.78
CA ARG A 60 -0.89 3.50 -3.96
C ARG A 60 -2.40 3.48 -4.09
N THR A 61 -3.02 2.31 -3.95
CA THR A 61 -4.48 2.15 -4.08
C THR A 61 -5.20 2.90 -2.97
N ALA A 62 -4.72 2.77 -1.73
CA ALA A 62 -5.28 3.50 -0.59
C ALA A 62 -5.16 5.02 -0.76
N ALA A 63 -3.99 5.53 -1.13
CA ALA A 63 -3.76 6.95 -1.38
C ALA A 63 -4.67 7.50 -2.48
N MET A 64 -4.80 6.79 -3.60
CA MET A 64 -5.71 7.16 -4.69
C MET A 64 -7.19 7.09 -4.27
N CYS A 65 -7.54 6.19 -3.35
CA CYS A 65 -8.89 6.09 -2.78
C CYS A 65 -9.19 7.26 -1.86
N PHE A 66 -8.26 7.64 -0.98
CA PHE A 66 -8.39 8.79 -0.09
C PHE A 66 -8.52 10.10 -0.86
N ALA A 67 -7.73 10.29 -1.92
CA ALA A 67 -7.82 11.48 -2.77
C ALA A 67 -9.20 11.68 -3.43
N LYS A 68 -9.99 10.61 -3.57
CA LYS A 68 -11.34 10.64 -4.16
C LYS A 68 -12.45 10.68 -3.11
N THR A 69 -12.13 10.46 -1.85
CA THR A 69 -13.12 10.33 -0.78
C THR A 69 -13.19 11.65 -0.01
N PRO A 70 -14.39 12.26 0.17
CA PRO A 70 -14.52 13.44 0.99
C PRO A 70 -14.07 13.17 2.43
N TYR A 71 -13.33 14.10 3.01
CA TYR A 71 -12.93 14.03 4.41
C TYR A 71 -14.11 14.43 5.30
N ASN A 72 -14.45 13.59 6.28
CA ASN A 72 -15.39 13.92 7.33
C ASN A 72 -14.60 14.16 8.64
N PRO A 73 -14.52 15.40 9.16
CA PRO A 73 -13.74 15.70 10.37
C PRO A 73 -14.32 15.09 11.66
N GLU A 74 -15.57 14.61 11.65
CA GLU A 74 -16.17 13.92 12.80
C GLU A 74 -15.81 12.43 12.89
N HIS A 75 -15.03 11.90 11.93
CA HIS A 75 -14.69 10.49 11.81
C HIS A 75 -13.20 10.23 11.53
#